data_AF-A0A4Z1BKZ8-F1
#
_entry.id   AF-A0A4Z1BKZ8-F1
#
_cell.length_a   1.000
_cell.length_b   1.000
_cell.length_c   1.000
_cell.angle_alpha   90.00
_cell.angle_beta   90.00
_cell.angle_gamma   90.00
#
_symmetry.space_group_name_H-M   'P 1'
#
loop_
_entity.id
_entity.type
_entity.pdbx_description
1 polymer ?
#
loop_
_entity_poly.entity_id
_entity_poly.type
_entity_poly.pdbx_seq_one_letter_code
_entity_poly.pdbx_strand_id
1 'polypeptide(L)'
;MLILGPLGFAAPWLLGALIVLPVLWVILRAMPPAPRRIAFPGVALLMGLADRAPLAQRTPWWLLLIRLAAVAALILAFAGPVWRPVVQPAADGPLLVVMDAGFAAAPDWAARQG
;
A
#
# COMPACT_ATOMS: atom_id res chain seq x y z
N MET A 1 -9.04 14.02 -10.77
CA MET A 1 -9.71 12.93 -10.03
C MET A 1 -10.35 11.98 -11.03
N LEU A 2 -10.54 10.71 -10.66
CA LEU A 2 -11.31 9.74 -11.44
C LEU A 2 -12.57 9.39 -10.67
N ILE A 3 -13.72 9.38 -11.33
CA ILE A 3 -15.01 9.08 -10.71
C ILE A 3 -15.55 7.80 -11.33
N LEU A 4 -15.79 6.80 -10.49
CA LEU A 4 -16.42 5.54 -10.86
C LEU A 4 -17.70 5.38 -10.04
N GLY A 5 -18.84 5.78 -10.63
CA GLY A 5 -20.14 5.77 -9.94
C GLY A 5 -20.12 6.62 -8.66
N PRO A 6 -20.48 6.08 -7.47
CA PRO A 6 -20.50 6.83 -6.22
C PRO A 6 -19.12 7.03 -5.59
N LEU A 7 -18.05 6.48 -6.16
CA LEU A 7 -16.68 6.56 -5.63
C LEU A 7 -15.82 7.48 -6.50
N GLY A 8 -15.13 8.41 -5.85
CA GLY A 8 -14.08 9.24 -6.45
C GLY A 8 -12.70 8.84 -5.94
N PHE A 9 -11.68 8.96 -6.78
CA PHE A 9 -10.28 8.77 -6.40
C PHE A 9 -9.49 10.04 -6.70
N ALA A 10 -8.86 10.61 -5.66
CA ALA A 10 -8.01 11.79 -5.77
C ALA A 10 -6.78 11.51 -6.65
N ALA A 11 -6.12 10.37 -6.44
CA ALA A 11 -4.90 9.94 -7.14
C ALA A 11 -5.15 8.63 -7.93
N PRO A 12 -5.85 8.68 -9.08
CA PRO A 12 -6.27 7.48 -9.79
C PRO A 12 -5.13 6.67 -10.40
N TRP A 13 -4.01 7.30 -10.72
CA TRP A 13 -2.82 6.63 -11.21
C TRP A 13 -2.28 5.61 -10.19
N LEU A 14 -2.53 5.81 -8.90
CA LEU A 14 -2.12 4.88 -7.85
C LEU A 14 -2.87 3.55 -7.93
N LEU A 15 -4.12 3.54 -8.44
CA LEU A 15 -4.85 2.30 -8.69
C LEU A 15 -4.12 1.40 -9.71
N GLY A 16 -3.33 1.98 -10.61
CA GLY A 16 -2.47 1.21 -11.52
C GLY A 16 -1.45 0.34 -10.79
N ALA A 17 -1.04 0.70 -9.57
CA ALA A 17 -0.16 -0.12 -8.74
C ALA A 17 -0.79 -1.47 -8.36
N LEU A 18 -2.12 -1.60 -8.42
CA LEU A 18 -2.77 -2.90 -8.22
C LEU A 18 -2.33 -3.95 -9.24
N ILE A 19 -1.90 -3.54 -10.43
CA ILE A 19 -1.34 -4.42 -11.47
C ILE A 19 0.00 -5.03 -11.04
N VAL A 20 0.71 -4.41 -10.09
CA VAL A 20 1.98 -4.91 -9.55
C VAL A 20 1.77 -6.04 -8.53
N LEU A 21 0.59 -6.15 -7.90
CA LEU A 21 0.30 -7.24 -6.95
C LEU A 21 0.60 -8.65 -7.46
N PRO A 22 0.21 -9.07 -8.68
CA PRO A 22 0.56 -10.38 -9.20
C PRO A 22 2.07 -10.60 -9.32
N VAL A 23 2.83 -9.57 -9.70
CA VAL A 23 4.31 -9.64 -9.72
C VAL A 23 4.84 -9.83 -8.30
N LEU A 24 4.32 -9.05 -7.35
CA LEU A 24 4.68 -9.16 -5.93
C LEU A 24 4.33 -10.55 -5.38
N TRP A 25 3.21 -11.14 -5.77
CA TRP A 25 2.83 -12.49 -5.41
C TRP A 25 3.82 -13.53 -5.91
N VAL A 26 4.26 -13.41 -7.17
CA VAL A 26 5.27 -14.32 -7.75
C VAL A 26 6.60 -14.19 -7.01
N ILE A 27 7.06 -12.96 -6.74
CA ILE A 27 8.30 -12.70 -6.00
C ILE A 27 8.22 -13.28 -4.59
N LEU A 28 7.12 -13.03 -3.88
CA LEU A 28 6.93 -13.54 -2.51
C LEU A 28 6.74 -15.06 -2.47
N ARG A 29 6.26 -15.67 -3.56
CA ARG A 29 6.13 -17.13 -3.71
C ARG A 29 7.43 -17.79 -4.19
N ALA A 30 8.43 -17.02 -4.62
CA ALA A 30 9.71 -17.57 -5.04
C ALA A 30 10.37 -18.30 -3.85
N MET A 31 10.15 -19.60 -3.78
CA MET A 31 10.86 -20.45 -2.83
C MET A 31 12.32 -20.52 -3.28
N PRO A 32 13.28 -20.52 -2.35
CA PRO A 32 14.67 -20.82 -2.69
C PRO A 32 14.72 -22.17 -3.42
N PRO A 33 15.60 -22.30 -4.44
CA PRO A 33 15.77 -23.56 -5.15
C PRO A 33 16.06 -24.68 -4.14
N ALA A 34 15.53 -25.87 -4.41
CA ALA A 34 15.59 -26.99 -3.47
C ALA A 34 17.03 -27.18 -2.94
N PRO A 35 17.20 -27.37 -1.62
CA PRO A 35 18.52 -27.50 -1.03
C PRO A 35 19.28 -28.65 -1.66
N ARG A 36 20.56 -28.41 -2.01
CA ARG A 36 21.45 -29.45 -2.54
C ARG A 36 21.65 -30.51 -1.48
N ARG A 37 21.37 -31.77 -1.83
CA ARG A 37 21.62 -32.92 -0.95
C ARG A 37 23.10 -33.27 -1.05
N ILE A 38 23.81 -33.21 0.07
CA ILE A 38 25.22 -33.62 0.18
C ILE A 38 25.26 -34.83 1.10
N ALA A 39 25.98 -35.88 0.71
CA ALA A 39 26.19 -37.04 1.55
C ALA A 39 27.08 -36.65 2.74
N PHE A 40 26.49 -36.52 3.93
CA PHE A 40 27.23 -36.21 5.15
C PHE A 40 27.39 -37.50 5.98
N PRO A 41 28.61 -38.04 6.13
CA PRO A 41 28.84 -39.34 6.77
C PRO A 41 28.40 -39.40 8.24
N GLY A 42 28.33 -38.25 8.94
CA GLY A 42 27.78 -38.18 10.29
C GLY A 42 26.29 -38.55 10.38
N VAL A 43 25.53 -38.49 9.29
CA VAL A 43 24.11 -38.93 9.24
C VAL A 43 23.99 -40.45 9.41
N ALA A 44 25.06 -41.21 9.12
CA ALA A 44 25.07 -42.65 9.35
C ALA A 44 24.91 -43.03 10.83
N LEU A 45 25.39 -42.18 11.74
CA LEU A 45 25.21 -42.35 13.19
C LEU A 45 23.77 -42.05 13.63
N LEU A 46 23.00 -41.33 12.82
CA LEU A 46 21.62 -40.92 13.08
C LEU A 46 20.59 -41.84 12.42
N MET A 47 21.01 -42.88 11.68
CA MET A 47 20.15 -43.80 10.89
C MET A 47 19.14 -44.65 11.69
N GLY A 48 18.91 -44.36 12.98
CA GLY A 48 17.88 -45.01 13.80
C GLY A 48 16.98 -44.05 14.58
N LEU A 49 17.20 -42.73 14.47
CA LEU A 49 16.37 -41.73 15.14
C LEU A 49 15.16 -41.36 14.27
N ALA A 50 13.95 -41.50 14.82
CA ALA A 50 12.74 -41.03 14.16
C ALA A 50 12.70 -39.50 14.16
N ASP A 51 12.75 -38.91 12.96
CA ASP A 51 12.68 -37.47 12.76
C ASP A 51 11.26 -36.98 13.12
N ARG A 52 11.11 -36.24 14.23
CA ARG A 52 9.80 -35.95 14.82
C ARG A 52 9.05 -34.75 14.23
N ALA A 53 9.59 -34.03 13.26
CA ALA A 53 8.83 -32.96 12.63
C ALA A 53 9.40 -32.62 11.24
N PRO A 54 8.57 -32.63 10.18
CA PRO A 54 8.91 -31.88 9.00
C PRO A 54 8.97 -30.39 9.40
N LEU A 55 10.17 -29.80 9.31
CA LEU A 55 10.35 -28.35 9.27
C LEU A 55 9.35 -27.79 8.26
N ALA A 56 8.58 -26.77 8.61
CA ALA A 56 7.55 -26.20 7.74
C ALA A 56 8.17 -25.73 6.41
N GLN A 57 8.17 -26.60 5.40
CA GLN A 57 8.85 -26.38 4.12
C GLN A 57 8.15 -25.34 3.23
N ARG A 58 6.92 -24.94 3.58
CA ARG A 58 6.11 -24.07 2.73
C ARG A 58 5.45 -22.95 3.53
N THR A 59 5.62 -21.73 3.04
CA THR A 59 4.80 -20.60 3.46
C THR A 59 3.34 -20.91 3.13
N PRO A 60 2.41 -20.85 4.09
CA PRO A 60 1.01 -21.13 3.81
C PRO A 60 0.42 -20.04 2.91
N TRP A 61 -0.34 -20.45 1.91
CA TRP A 61 -0.88 -19.57 0.86
C TRP A 61 -1.80 -18.47 1.41
N TRP A 62 -2.47 -18.72 2.54
CA TRP A 62 -3.34 -17.74 3.18
C TRP A 62 -2.56 -16.54 3.74
N LEU A 63 -1.33 -16.73 4.23
CA LEU A 63 -0.47 -15.61 4.67
C LEU A 63 -0.07 -14.71 3.49
N LEU A 64 0.18 -15.31 2.32
CA LEU A 64 0.41 -14.55 1.09
C LEU A 64 -0.83 -13.74 0.70
N LEU A 65 -2.02 -14.33 0.78
CA LEU A 65 -3.28 -13.65 0.46
C LEU A 65 -3.55 -12.48 1.41
N ILE A 66 -3.36 -12.66 2.73
CA ILE A 66 -3.50 -11.58 3.71
C ILE A 66 -2.52 -10.45 3.40
N ARG A 67 -1.25 -10.77 3.09
CA ARG A 67 -0.26 -9.75 2.75
C ARG A 67 -0.65 -8.96 1.50
N LEU A 68 -1.14 -9.63 0.46
CA LEU A 68 -1.64 -8.95 -0.74
C LEU A 68 -2.86 -8.09 -0.43
N ALA A 69 -3.80 -8.59 0.38
CA ALA A 69 -4.98 -7.82 0.77
C ALA A 69 -4.60 -6.55 1.55
N ALA A 70 -3.61 -6.63 2.46
CA ALA A 70 -3.08 -5.49 3.18
C ALA A 70 -2.45 -4.45 2.23
N VAL A 71 -1.65 -4.90 1.26
CA VAL A 71 -1.06 -4.01 0.24
C VAL A 71 -2.14 -3.39 -0.65
N ALA A 72 -3.15 -4.15 -1.07
CA ALA A 72 -4.28 -3.63 -1.85
C ALA A 72 -5.06 -2.57 -1.06
N ALA A 73 -5.37 -2.84 0.22
CA ALA A 73 -6.05 -1.88 1.09
C ALA A 73 -5.23 -0.60 1.26
N LEU A 74 -3.91 -0.72 1.39
CA LEU A 74 -2.99 0.41 1.46
C LEU A 74 -3.04 1.26 0.18
N ILE A 75 -2.96 0.63 -0.99
CA ILE A 75 -3.07 1.31 -2.30
C ILE A 75 -4.42 2.02 -2.42
N LEU A 76 -5.51 1.35 -2.05
CA LEU A 76 -6.86 1.92 -2.10
C LEU A 76 -7.00 3.11 -1.14
N ALA A 77 -6.47 3.01 0.07
CA ALA A 77 -6.51 4.10 1.05
C ALA A 77 -5.70 5.32 0.57
N PHE A 78 -4.50 5.10 0.04
CA PHE A 78 -3.65 6.17 -0.49
C PHE A 78 -4.16 6.77 -1.80
N ALA A 79 -5.02 6.07 -2.55
CA ALA A 79 -5.64 6.62 -3.75
C ALA A 79 -6.64 7.76 -3.44
N GLY A 80 -6.94 7.99 -2.15
CA GLY A 80 -7.88 8.99 -1.67
C GLY A 80 -9.31 8.67 -2.12
N PRO A 81 -9.90 7.56 -1.63
CA PRO A 81 -11.25 7.17 -2.00
C PRO A 81 -12.24 8.13 -1.31
N VAL A 82 -13.08 8.78 -2.10
CA VAL A 82 -14.09 9.74 -1.67
C VAL A 82 -15.46 9.16 -1.97
N TRP A 83 -16.31 9.05 -0.94
CA TRP A 83 -17.70 8.70 -1.12
C TRP A 83 -18.49 9.92 -1.59
N ARG A 84 -19.29 9.77 -2.65
CA ARG A 84 -20.08 10.85 -3.28
C ARG A 84 -19.21 12.07 -3.64
N PRO A 85 -18.25 11.92 -4.57
CA PRO A 85 -17.37 13.01 -4.96
C PRO A 85 -18.18 14.18 -5.53
N VAL A 86 -17.96 15.38 -4.99
CA VAL A 86 -18.52 16.62 -5.53
C VAL A 86 -17.51 17.18 -6.53
N VAL A 87 -17.85 17.14 -7.81
CA VAL A 87 -17.08 17.82 -8.85
C VAL A 87 -17.44 19.29 -8.80
N GLN A 88 -16.59 20.08 -8.14
CA GLN A 88 -16.69 21.52 -8.27
C GLN A 88 -16.14 21.90 -9.65
N PRO A 89 -16.91 22.63 -10.48
CA PRO A 89 -16.36 23.20 -11.71
C PRO A 89 -15.19 24.13 -11.36
N ALA A 90 -14.26 24.31 -12.31
CA ALA A 90 -13.23 25.33 -12.17
C ALA A 90 -13.92 26.68 -11.92
N ALA A 91 -13.56 27.33 -10.81
CA ALA A 91 -14.16 28.62 -10.47
C ALA A 91 -13.53 29.69 -11.38
N ASP A 92 -14.26 30.12 -12.39
CA ASP A 92 -13.88 31.24 -13.28
C ASP A 92 -14.19 32.62 -12.66
N GLY A 93 -14.24 32.70 -11.33
CA GLY A 93 -14.65 33.90 -10.59
C GLY A 93 -13.59 34.38 -9.60
N PRO A 94 -13.65 35.65 -9.18
CA PRO A 94 -12.72 36.19 -8.18
C PRO A 94 -12.82 35.40 -6.86
N LEU A 95 -11.67 34.98 -6.34
CA LEU A 95 -11.56 34.25 -5.08
C LEU A 95 -11.90 35.19 -3.91
N LEU A 96 -13.09 35.04 -3.31
CA LEU A 96 -13.43 35.71 -2.07
C LEU A 96 -12.87 34.92 -0.89
N VAL A 97 -11.82 35.44 -0.27
CA VAL A 97 -11.30 34.92 1.01
C VAL A 97 -11.93 35.71 2.14
N VAL A 98 -12.82 35.07 2.92
CA VAL A 98 -13.36 35.65 4.15
C VAL A 98 -12.48 35.20 5.30
N MET A 99 -11.76 36.15 5.91
CA MET A 99 -10.91 35.91 7.08
C MET A 99 -11.52 36.62 8.28
N ASP A 100 -11.82 35.87 9.35
CA ASP A 100 -12.14 36.45 10.65
C ASP A 100 -10.82 36.71 11.39
N ALA A 101 -10.36 37.95 11.33
CA ALA A 101 -9.10 38.40 11.92
C ALA A 101 -9.38 39.36 13.07
N GLY A 102 -8.87 39.04 14.26
CA GLY A 102 -8.87 39.93 15.41
C GLY A 102 -7.82 41.03 15.32
N PHE A 103 -7.85 41.98 16.27
CA PHE A 103 -6.97 43.17 16.30
C PHE A 103 -5.46 42.88 16.19
N ALA A 104 -5.00 41.71 16.64
CA ALA A 104 -3.59 41.31 16.60
C ALA A 104 -3.18 40.53 15.34
N ALA A 105 -4.07 40.34 14.36
CA ALA A 105 -3.85 39.40 13.25
C ALA A 105 -2.83 39.87 12.20
N ALA A 106 -2.51 41.17 12.12
CA ALA A 106 -1.57 41.67 11.12
C ALA A 106 -0.81 42.93 11.60
N PRO A 107 0.10 42.80 12.58
CA PRO A 107 0.89 43.92 13.11
C PRO A 107 1.78 44.59 12.03
N ASP A 108 2.22 43.84 11.02
CA ASP A 108 3.07 44.36 9.93
C ASP A 108 2.29 44.67 8.64
N TRP A 109 0.95 44.75 8.70
CA TRP A 109 0.12 44.97 7.49
C TRP A 109 0.52 46.25 6.75
N ALA A 110 0.80 47.33 7.49
CA ALA A 110 1.22 48.62 6.94
C ALA A 110 2.49 48.52 6.07
N ALA A 111 3.36 47.55 6.32
CA ALA A 111 4.58 47.33 5.54
C ALA A 111 4.37 46.50 4.26
N ARG A 112 3.20 45.85 4.10
CA ARG A 112 2.92 44.90 3.00
C ARG A 112 1.94 45.42 1.94
N GLN A 113 1.43 46.65 2.07
CA GLN A 113 0.50 47.26 1.10
C GLN A 113 1.19 47.86 -0.15
N GLY A 114 2.41 47.44 -0.48
CA GLY A 114 3.20 47.92 -1.62
C GLY A 114 2.96 47.12 -2.89
#